data_AF-A0A3E0NT76-F1
#
_entry.id   AF-A0A3E0NT76-F1
#
_cell.length_a   1.000
_cell.length_b   1.000
_cell.length_c   1.000
_cell.angle_alpha   90.00
_cell.angle_beta   90.00
_cell.angle_gamma   90.00
#
_symmetry.space_group_name_H-M   'P 1'
#
loop_
_entity.id
_entity.type
_entity.pdbx_description
1 polymer ?
#
loop_
_entity_poly.entity_id
_entity_poly.type
_entity_poly.pdbx_seq_one_letter_code
_entity_poly.pdbx_strand_id
1 'polypeptide(L)'
;MSEKNPPRDRIPPSEAAAPSTPSRRDFLLRAAGASAYAAPLFLSLGASAAEGSAFERARQYLGNARDLISEARGAQGDRRRDLATEAQSELTEARAEARSATPAQQRQLRDPMEAVASDIEELLAD
;
A
#
# COMPACT_ATOMS: atom_id res chain seq x y z
N MET A 1 66.52 -34.38 -10.88
CA MET A 1 66.34 -35.67 -10.17
C MET A 1 66.04 -35.31 -8.72
N SER A 2 64.98 -35.79 -8.08
CA SER A 2 63.83 -36.56 -8.56
C SER A 2 62.66 -36.38 -7.57
N GLU A 3 61.43 -36.64 -8.04
CA GLU A 3 60.34 -37.42 -7.39
C GLU A 3 60.18 -37.43 -5.84
N LYS A 4 58.97 -37.52 -5.26
CA LYS A 4 57.64 -37.85 -5.79
C LYS A 4 56.53 -37.43 -4.80
N ASN A 5 55.43 -36.97 -5.38
CA ASN A 5 54.02 -37.14 -4.96
C ASN A 5 53.65 -38.39 -4.10
N PRO A 6 52.46 -38.45 -3.45
CA PRO A 6 51.83 -37.48 -2.51
C PRO A 6 51.11 -38.27 -1.36
N PRO A 7 50.01 -37.83 -0.68
CA PRO A 7 49.63 -38.37 0.63
C PRO A 7 48.58 -39.51 0.62
N ARG A 8 48.57 -40.26 1.73
CA ARG A 8 47.54 -41.17 2.28
C ARG A 8 47.72 -41.07 3.80
N ASP A 9 46.76 -40.96 4.71
CA ASP A 9 45.33 -41.27 4.77
C ASP A 9 44.76 -40.49 5.99
N ARG A 10 43.45 -40.31 6.25
CA ARG A 10 42.22 -40.78 5.58
C ARG A 10 41.14 -39.65 5.65
N ILE A 11 39.91 -39.99 6.05
CA ILE A 11 38.62 -39.26 6.02
C ILE A 11 37.82 -39.79 7.25
N PRO A 12 36.88 -39.08 7.92
CA PRO A 12 36.01 -38.03 7.38
C PRO A 12 35.92 -36.69 8.12
N PRO A 13 35.56 -35.61 7.39
CA PRO A 13 34.78 -34.51 7.94
C PRO A 13 33.28 -34.88 7.92
N SER A 14 32.62 -34.78 9.08
CA SER A 14 31.18 -34.53 9.14
C SER A 14 30.95 -33.03 9.31
N GLU A 15 29.78 -32.55 8.86
CA GLU A 15 29.30 -31.16 9.02
C GLU A 15 30.17 -30.05 8.39
N ALA A 16 29.97 -29.83 7.09
CA ALA A 16 29.85 -28.49 6.51
C ALA A 16 29.14 -28.56 5.15
N ALA A 17 27.89 -29.04 5.14
CA ALA A 17 27.06 -28.93 3.95
C ALA A 17 26.77 -27.45 3.69
N ALA A 18 27.38 -26.88 2.66
CA ALA A 18 27.15 -25.49 2.27
C ALA A 18 25.64 -25.28 1.98
N PRO A 19 25.04 -24.16 2.42
CA PRO A 19 23.66 -23.84 2.05
C PRO A 19 23.61 -23.55 0.55
N SER A 20 23.15 -24.53 -0.21
CA SER A 20 22.89 -24.38 -1.65
C SER A 20 21.84 -23.30 -1.87
N THR A 21 22.25 -22.16 -2.42
CA THR A 21 21.38 -21.03 -2.72
C THR A 21 20.26 -21.48 -3.66
N PRO A 22 18.96 -21.39 -3.30
CA PRO A 22 17.89 -21.85 -4.16
C PRO A 22 17.83 -20.99 -5.43
N SER A 23 17.76 -21.65 -6.59
CA SER A 23 17.76 -20.95 -7.88
C SER A 23 16.40 -20.30 -8.12
N ARG A 24 16.40 -19.11 -8.71
CA ARG A 24 15.20 -18.26 -8.93
C ARG A 24 14.10 -18.95 -9.74
N ARG A 25 14.41 -20.04 -10.45
CA ARG A 25 13.46 -20.87 -11.22
C ARG A 25 12.59 -21.77 -10.34
N ASP A 26 13.12 -22.32 -9.24
CA ASP A 26 12.33 -23.19 -8.33
C ASP A 26 11.23 -22.41 -7.61
N PHE A 27 11.46 -21.13 -7.34
CA PHE A 27 10.46 -20.23 -6.76
C PHE A 27 9.29 -19.96 -7.71
N LEU A 28 9.51 -19.98 -9.03
CA LEU A 28 8.48 -19.74 -10.04
C LEU A 28 7.67 -21.00 -10.37
N LEU A 29 8.29 -22.20 -10.35
CA LEU A 29 7.57 -23.45 -10.62
C LEU A 29 6.52 -23.79 -9.56
N ARG A 30 6.66 -23.30 -8.32
CA ARG A 30 5.68 -23.52 -7.25
C ARG A 30 4.43 -22.61 -7.37
N ALA A 31 4.44 -21.62 -8.26
CA ALA A 31 3.38 -20.62 -8.39
C ALA A 31 2.39 -20.84 -9.56
N ALA A 32 2.72 -21.71 -10.53
CA ALA A 32 2.02 -21.81 -11.82
C ALA A 32 1.34 -23.18 -12.07
N GLY A 33 0.98 -23.91 -11.02
CA GLY A 33 0.54 -25.31 -11.06
C GLY A 33 -0.93 -25.56 -10.70
N ALA A 34 -1.88 -24.73 -11.16
CA ALA A 34 -3.31 -25.01 -11.00
C ALA A 34 -4.17 -24.44 -12.14
N SER A 35 -4.37 -25.29 -13.16
CA SER A 35 -5.60 -25.51 -13.94
C SER A 35 -6.36 -24.32 -14.54
N ALA A 36 -6.41 -24.29 -15.87
CA ALA A 36 -7.51 -23.69 -16.61
C ALA A 36 -8.82 -24.48 -16.42
N TYR A 37 -9.93 -23.90 -16.90
CA TYR A 37 -11.32 -24.44 -16.94
C TYR A 37 -12.04 -24.62 -15.59
N ALA A 38 -12.78 -23.58 -15.18
CA ALA A 38 -14.25 -23.57 -15.19
C ALA A 38 -14.79 -22.27 -14.57
N ALA A 39 -15.53 -21.49 -15.34
CA ALA A 39 -16.40 -20.43 -14.82
C ALA A 39 -17.88 -20.87 -14.98
N PRO A 40 -18.84 -20.26 -14.27
CA PRO A 40 -18.75 -19.55 -12.99
C PRO A 40 -19.70 -20.17 -11.92
N LEU A 41 -19.32 -20.16 -10.64
CA LEU A 41 -20.27 -20.36 -9.55
C LEU A 41 -20.09 -19.30 -8.48
N PHE A 42 -21.21 -18.65 -8.14
CA PHE A 42 -21.32 -17.61 -7.12
C PHE A 42 -20.78 -18.08 -5.77
N LEU A 43 -19.67 -17.49 -5.30
CA LEU A 43 -19.31 -17.50 -3.89
C LEU A 43 -18.39 -16.31 -3.57
N SER A 44 -18.93 -15.39 -2.75
CA SER A 44 -18.22 -14.20 -2.28
C SER A 44 -17.09 -14.57 -1.32
N LEU A 45 -15.85 -14.70 -1.81
CA LEU A 45 -14.68 -14.68 -0.95
C LEU A 45 -13.40 -14.30 -1.73
N GLY A 46 -12.69 -13.25 -1.30
CA GLY A 46 -11.25 -13.14 -1.58
C GLY A 46 -10.74 -11.99 -2.46
N ALA A 47 -11.38 -10.83 -2.53
CA ALA A 47 -10.75 -9.58 -3.01
C ALA A 47 -9.72 -9.00 -1.99
N SER A 48 -8.93 -9.88 -1.37
CA SER A 48 -8.07 -9.61 -0.21
C SER A 48 -6.73 -8.99 -0.61
N ALA A 49 -6.76 -7.80 -1.20
CA ALA A 49 -5.60 -6.92 -1.37
C ALA A 49 -5.94 -5.43 -1.62
N ALA A 50 -7.18 -5.09 -1.99
CA ALA A 50 -7.55 -3.74 -2.44
C ALA A 50 -8.85 -3.19 -1.83
N GLU A 51 -9.49 -3.89 -0.90
CA GLU A 51 -10.77 -3.51 -0.32
C GLU A 51 -10.65 -3.10 1.16
N GLY A 52 -10.00 -1.96 1.41
CA GLY A 52 -10.27 -1.19 2.62
C GLY A 52 -11.73 -0.73 2.61
N SER A 53 -12.39 -0.71 3.77
CA SER A 53 -13.79 -0.30 3.88
C SER A 53 -14.00 1.14 3.40
N ALA A 54 -15.22 1.50 2.98
CA ALA A 54 -15.53 2.89 2.56
C ALA A 54 -15.17 3.92 3.65
N PHE A 55 -15.29 3.55 4.92
CA PHE A 55 -14.81 4.36 6.04
C PHE A 55 -13.28 4.55 6.06
N GLU A 56 -12.50 3.51 5.79
CA GLU A 56 -11.03 3.61 5.71
C GLU A 56 -10.59 4.42 4.49
N ARG A 57 -11.23 4.24 3.33
CA ARG A 57 -10.97 5.07 2.13
C ARG A 57 -11.30 6.53 2.40
N ALA A 58 -12.45 6.84 3.00
CA ALA A 58 -12.78 8.21 3.42
C ALA A 58 -11.75 8.80 4.41
N ARG A 59 -11.21 8.00 5.33
CA ARG A 59 -10.12 8.43 6.24
C ARG A 59 -8.80 8.64 5.52
N GLN A 60 -8.50 7.86 4.48
CA GLN A 60 -7.29 8.01 3.66
C GLN A 60 -7.34 9.34 2.88
N TYR A 61 -8.44 9.59 2.16
CA TYR A 61 -8.67 10.87 1.47
C TYR A 61 -8.62 12.08 2.43
N LEU A 62 -9.14 11.96 3.66
CA LEU A 62 -8.99 12.99 4.70
C LEU A 62 -7.54 13.16 5.20
N GLY A 63 -6.73 12.11 5.17
CA GLY A 63 -5.30 12.18 5.46
C GLY A 63 -4.57 12.98 4.38
N ASN A 64 -4.72 12.56 3.13
CA ASN A 64 -4.15 13.23 1.96
C ASN A 64 -4.52 14.72 1.91
N ALA A 65 -5.79 15.07 2.12
CA ALA A 65 -6.25 16.45 2.16
C ALA A 65 -5.53 17.28 3.24
N ARG A 66 -5.28 16.70 4.42
CA ARG A 66 -4.54 17.37 5.53
C ARG A 66 -3.06 17.54 5.25
N ASP A 67 -2.45 16.60 4.56
CA ASP A 67 -1.05 16.69 4.14
C ASP A 67 -0.90 17.80 3.08
N LEU A 68 -1.82 17.88 2.11
CA LEU A 68 -1.89 18.96 1.12
C LEU A 68 -2.15 20.34 1.75
N ILE A 69 -3.06 20.45 2.73
CA ILE A 69 -3.27 21.67 3.53
C ILE A 69 -1.98 22.08 4.25
N SER A 70 -1.23 21.11 4.78
CA SER A 70 0.02 21.36 5.51
C SER A 70 1.14 21.84 4.57
N GLU A 71 1.22 21.32 3.35
CA GLU A 71 2.10 21.85 2.29
C GLU A 71 1.65 23.26 1.85
N ALA A 72 0.34 23.47 1.64
CA ALA A 72 -0.22 24.73 1.19
C ALA A 72 0.04 25.89 2.16
N ARG A 73 0.00 25.63 3.48
CA ARG A 73 0.37 26.58 4.54
C ARG A 73 1.84 27.04 4.46
N GLY A 74 2.72 26.26 3.84
CA GLY A 74 4.11 26.63 3.56
C GLY A 74 4.35 27.21 2.16
N ALA A 75 3.35 27.18 1.27
CA ALA A 75 3.44 27.63 -0.11
C ALA A 75 2.99 29.10 -0.29
N GLN A 76 3.32 29.69 -1.43
CA GLN A 76 2.94 31.06 -1.81
C GLN A 76 2.40 31.13 -3.24
N GLY A 77 1.56 32.13 -3.51
CA GLY A 77 0.99 32.39 -4.83
C GLY A 77 0.21 31.19 -5.37
N ASP A 78 0.34 30.94 -6.67
CA ASP A 78 -0.43 29.93 -7.40
C ASP A 78 -0.29 28.53 -6.78
N ARG A 79 0.92 28.13 -6.32
CA ARG A 79 1.15 26.81 -5.71
C ARG A 79 0.33 26.58 -4.44
N ARG A 80 0.04 27.63 -3.64
CA ARG A 80 -0.87 27.51 -2.47
C ARG A 80 -2.30 27.21 -2.92
N ARG A 81 -2.76 27.86 -3.98
CA ARG A 81 -4.11 27.68 -4.54
C ARG A 81 -4.28 26.34 -5.24
N ASP A 82 -3.25 25.87 -5.96
CA ASP A 82 -3.20 24.53 -6.55
C ASP A 82 -3.37 23.47 -5.46
N LEU A 83 -2.53 23.50 -4.41
CA LEU A 83 -2.58 22.56 -3.30
C LEU A 83 -3.91 22.58 -2.53
N ALA A 84 -4.50 23.76 -2.33
CA ALA A 84 -5.81 23.89 -1.71
C ALA A 84 -6.95 23.32 -2.60
N THR A 85 -6.81 23.41 -3.93
CA THR A 85 -7.73 22.80 -4.91
C THR A 85 -7.57 21.28 -4.98
N GLU A 86 -6.34 20.77 -4.90
CA GLU A 86 -6.05 19.34 -4.74
C GLU A 86 -6.69 18.82 -3.43
N ALA A 87 -6.50 19.53 -2.31
CA ALA A 87 -7.11 19.17 -1.03
C ALA A 87 -8.66 19.19 -1.06
N GLN A 88 -9.26 20.12 -1.83
CA GLN A 88 -10.71 20.16 -2.04
C GLN A 88 -11.22 18.95 -2.84
N SER A 89 -10.40 18.45 -3.77
CA SER A 89 -10.70 17.24 -4.55
C SER A 89 -10.66 16.00 -3.64
N GLU A 90 -9.60 15.85 -2.84
CA GLU A 90 -9.49 14.78 -1.83
C GLU A 90 -10.65 14.81 -0.81
N LEU A 91 -11.04 16.00 -0.32
CA LEU A 91 -12.21 16.15 0.54
C LEU A 91 -13.53 15.74 -0.15
N THR A 92 -13.62 15.91 -1.46
CA THR A 92 -14.80 15.52 -2.25
C THR A 92 -14.89 14.00 -2.38
N GLU A 93 -13.77 13.32 -2.66
CA GLU A 93 -13.69 11.84 -2.67
C GLU A 93 -13.95 11.26 -1.27
N ALA A 94 -13.41 11.88 -0.22
CA ALA A 94 -13.71 11.51 1.16
C ALA A 94 -15.23 11.54 1.44
N ARG A 95 -15.91 12.62 1.01
CA ARG A 95 -17.37 12.80 1.15
C ARG A 95 -18.16 11.78 0.33
N ALA A 96 -17.67 11.37 -0.84
CA ALA A 96 -18.29 10.31 -1.63
C ALA A 96 -18.22 8.96 -0.90
N GLU A 97 -17.04 8.58 -0.41
CA GLU A 97 -16.83 7.33 0.33
C GLU A 97 -17.59 7.30 1.67
N ALA A 98 -17.65 8.42 2.40
CA ALA A 98 -18.40 8.50 3.65
C ALA A 98 -19.89 8.19 3.47
N ARG A 99 -20.51 8.56 2.34
CA ARG A 99 -21.92 8.23 2.06
C ARG A 99 -22.17 6.71 1.99
N SER A 100 -21.15 5.94 1.62
CA SER A 100 -21.17 4.48 1.58
C SER A 100 -20.83 3.81 2.92
N ALA A 101 -20.35 4.58 3.91
CA ALA A 101 -20.09 4.10 5.26
C ALA A 101 -21.37 4.05 6.12
N THR A 102 -21.34 3.29 7.23
CA THR A 102 -22.49 3.19 8.14
C THR A 102 -22.81 4.54 8.82
N PRO A 103 -24.05 4.78 9.30
CA PRO A 103 -24.39 6.04 9.98
C PRO A 103 -23.54 6.35 11.23
N ALA A 104 -23.00 5.34 11.90
CA ALA A 104 -22.06 5.52 13.02
C ALA A 104 -20.69 6.03 12.52
N GLN A 105 -20.18 5.44 11.43
CA GLN A 105 -18.94 5.87 10.78
C GLN A 105 -19.07 7.26 10.14
N GLN A 106 -20.21 7.58 9.52
CA GLN A 106 -20.49 8.93 9.00
C GLN A 106 -20.39 10.01 10.08
N ARG A 107 -20.91 9.74 11.28
CA ARG A 107 -20.77 10.65 12.44
C ARG A 107 -19.31 10.84 12.86
N GLN A 108 -18.49 9.79 12.80
CA GLN A 108 -17.05 9.86 13.08
C GLN A 108 -16.26 10.65 12.02
N LEU A 109 -16.77 10.70 10.77
CA LEU A 109 -16.16 11.44 9.66
C LEU A 109 -16.63 12.90 9.57
N ARG A 110 -17.75 13.28 10.19
CA ARG A 110 -18.34 14.62 10.04
C ARG A 110 -17.39 15.72 10.51
N ASP A 111 -16.98 15.67 11.77
CA ASP A 111 -16.14 16.70 12.38
C ASP A 111 -14.76 16.84 11.68
N PRO A 112 -14.03 15.75 11.32
CA PRO A 112 -12.78 15.90 10.55
C PRO A 112 -12.99 16.39 9.12
N MET A 113 -14.12 16.10 8.46
CA MET A 113 -14.48 16.70 7.16
C MET A 113 -14.78 18.19 7.26
N GLU A 114 -15.44 18.61 8.32
CA GLU A 114 -15.79 20.00 8.61
C GLU A 114 -14.52 20.83 8.88
N ALA A 115 -13.60 20.30 9.67
CA ALA A 115 -12.28 20.91 9.90
C ALA A 115 -11.46 21.05 8.61
N VAL A 116 -11.38 19.99 7.79
CA VAL A 116 -10.66 20.03 6.51
C VAL A 116 -11.30 21.02 5.52
N ALA A 117 -12.63 21.14 5.52
CA ALA A 117 -13.31 22.15 4.71
C ALA A 117 -12.93 23.58 5.13
N SER A 118 -12.97 23.87 6.43
CA SER A 118 -12.61 25.19 6.97
C SER A 118 -11.15 25.56 6.68
N ASP A 119 -10.22 24.61 6.82
CA ASP A 119 -8.80 24.80 6.49
C ASP A 119 -8.60 25.13 4.99
N ILE A 120 -9.37 24.51 4.09
CA ILE A 120 -9.32 24.77 2.64
C ILE A 120 -9.92 26.14 2.30
N GLU A 121 -11.03 26.51 2.93
CA GLU A 121 -11.65 27.83 2.76
C GLU A 121 -10.72 28.96 3.20
N GLU A 122 -9.99 28.79 4.31
CA GLU A 122 -8.93 29.72 4.75
C GLU A 122 -7.77 29.81 3.74
N LEU A 123 -7.36 28.67 3.16
CA LEU A 123 -6.27 28.64 2.17
C LEU A 123 -6.62 29.32 0.84
N LEU A 124 -7.90 29.30 0.44
CA LEU A 124 -8.41 29.88 -0.82
C LEU A 124 -8.90 31.33 -0.68
N ALA A 125 -8.98 31.88 0.54
CA ALA A 125 -9.41 33.25 0.79
C ALA A 125 -8.30 34.31 0.62
N ASP A 126 -7.03 33.88 0.46
CA ASP A 126 -5.84 34.71 0.12
C ASP A 126 -5.56 34.74 -1.40
#